data_AF-A0AAN0Y7Z6-F1
#
_entry.id   AF-A0AAN0Y7Z6-F1
#
_cell.length_a   1.000
_cell.length_b   1.000
_cell.length_c   1.000
_cell.angle_alpha   90.00
_cell.angle_beta   90.00
_cell.angle_gamma   90.00
#
_symmetry.space_group_name_H-M   'P 1'
#
loop_
_entity.id
_entity.type
_entity.pdbx_description
1 polymer ?
#
loop_
_entity_poly.entity_id
_entity_poly.type
_entity_poly.pdbx_seq_one_letter_code
_entity_poly.pdbx_strand_id
1 'polypeptide(L)'
;MKTRITKVLVVTGLAVLISYFPVYYSYAATSPNCNNILATNRTSVSQKMVMLLGQDITKSNHITTVIPTAKNPFVTEELVSVSNDVSPNGRYPKRTLNDIQRMRSNLNLAAKEAERLKGTYELALISLIDGYCQFSNNKLTQHAKIDFDHLEGLTLYSIPALIAMADQSYAMFKKQSNKQPSESNERNNDQQNNEEASSAVAAASYQNDNVMVKVEDFDGSNVTFSVTNIGAEGKLEPQFNTFSAYRNESGNLLYRPESLLSIEDNDGNSIPTIGIAELSSHGSKHLSISPGETRTFVTRLVQKAPEHAQLSIEFPAKALNTEQPFSLSFTDLIAIATADIN
;
A
#
# COMPACT_ATOMS: atom_id res chain seq x y z
N MET A 1 59.18 8.08 -14.59
CA MET A 1 57.95 8.88 -14.45
C MET A 1 57.07 8.61 -15.67
N LYS A 2 55.83 8.12 -15.43
CA LYS A 2 54.82 7.58 -16.39
C LYS A 2 55.30 6.31 -17.12
N THR A 3 54.59 5.18 -17.10
CA THR A 3 53.21 5.01 -17.59
C THR A 3 52.46 3.81 -16.98
N ARG A 4 51.18 4.06 -16.67
CA ARG A 4 49.96 3.22 -16.71
C ARG A 4 50.06 1.70 -16.52
N ILE A 5 49.43 1.23 -15.44
CA ILE A 5 48.91 -0.13 -15.27
C ILE A 5 47.56 -0.22 -16.00
N THR A 6 47.49 -1.06 -17.03
CA THR A 6 46.27 -1.36 -17.79
C THR A 6 45.68 -2.68 -17.28
N LYS A 7 44.41 -2.64 -16.88
CA LYS A 7 43.61 -3.82 -16.51
C LYS A 7 43.48 -4.75 -17.73
N VAL A 8 43.83 -6.03 -17.56
CA VAL A 8 43.58 -7.07 -18.55
C VAL A 8 42.39 -7.90 -18.06
N LEU A 9 41.27 -7.74 -18.77
CA LEU A 9 40.11 -8.62 -18.71
C LEU A 9 40.42 -9.83 -19.60
N VAL A 10 40.51 -11.01 -19.01
CA VAL A 10 40.71 -12.28 -19.72
C VAL A 10 39.35 -12.74 -20.22
N VAL A 11 39.09 -12.57 -21.52
CA VAL A 11 38.00 -13.26 -22.23
C VAL A 11 38.66 -14.37 -23.05
N THR A 12 38.67 -15.58 -22.51
CA THR A 12 39.02 -16.79 -23.26
C THR A 12 37.90 -17.09 -24.25
N GLY A 13 38.25 -17.06 -25.54
CA GLY A 13 37.32 -17.12 -26.64
C GLY A 13 36.76 -18.51 -26.95
N LEU A 14 35.74 -18.50 -27.80
CA LEU A 14 35.42 -19.56 -28.72
C LEU A 14 35.39 -18.95 -30.13
N ALA A 15 36.39 -19.25 -30.93
CA ALA A 15 36.42 -18.92 -32.34
C ALA A 15 35.63 -19.98 -33.11
N VAL A 16 34.60 -19.56 -33.84
CA VAL A 16 33.97 -20.38 -34.88
C VAL A 16 34.19 -19.68 -36.22
N LEU A 17 34.93 -20.36 -37.09
CA LEU A 17 35.23 -19.97 -38.46
C LEU A 17 33.94 -19.86 -39.26
N ILE A 18 33.59 -18.65 -39.71
CA ILE A 18 32.49 -18.43 -40.66
C ILE A 18 33.04 -18.68 -42.08
N SER A 19 32.71 -19.84 -42.64
CA SER A 19 32.85 -20.10 -44.06
C SER A 19 31.79 -19.29 -44.83
N TYR A 20 32.25 -18.38 -45.69
CA TYR A 20 31.44 -17.61 -46.62
C TYR A 20 30.70 -18.52 -47.62
N PHE A 21 29.36 -18.48 -47.59
CA PHE A 21 28.51 -18.79 -48.72
C PHE A 21 27.70 -17.54 -49.08
N PRO A 22 27.74 -17.04 -50.33
CA PRO A 22 26.88 -15.94 -50.74
C PRO A 22 25.50 -16.51 -51.01
N VAL A 23 24.57 -16.34 -50.07
CA VAL A 23 23.15 -16.63 -50.33
C VAL A 23 22.43 -15.31 -50.55
N TYR A 24 21.85 -15.22 -51.73
CA TYR A 24 21.04 -14.16 -52.30
C TYR A 24 20.27 -13.32 -51.28
N TYR A 25 20.42 -11.99 -51.42
CA TYR A 25 19.52 -11.00 -50.86
C TYR A 25 18.07 -11.30 -51.25
N SER A 26 17.26 -11.71 -50.27
CA SER A 26 15.83 -11.48 -50.25
C SER A 26 15.54 -10.57 -49.08
N TYR A 27 15.14 -9.32 -49.37
CA TYR A 27 14.72 -8.36 -48.37
C TYR A 27 13.37 -8.78 -47.75
N ALA A 28 13.22 -8.42 -46.46
CA ALA A 28 12.08 -8.62 -45.54
C ALA A 28 12.02 -9.95 -44.76
N ALA A 29 13.08 -10.28 -44.02
CA ALA A 29 12.92 -11.05 -42.78
C ALA A 29 12.44 -10.10 -41.68
N THR A 30 11.14 -9.84 -41.59
CA THR A 30 10.57 -9.15 -40.42
C THR A 30 10.75 -10.06 -39.21
N SER A 31 11.77 -9.80 -38.39
CA SER A 31 11.94 -10.49 -37.12
C SER A 31 10.60 -10.49 -36.35
N PRO A 32 10.16 -11.64 -35.79
CA PRO A 32 8.90 -11.76 -35.07
C PRO A 32 8.74 -10.66 -34.01
N ASN A 33 7.51 -10.20 -33.79
CA ASN A 33 7.27 -9.17 -32.77
C ASN A 33 7.36 -9.81 -31.37
N CYS A 34 8.24 -9.30 -30.50
CA CYS A 34 8.36 -9.79 -29.12
C CYS A 34 7.03 -9.68 -28.34
N ASN A 35 6.13 -8.76 -28.72
CA ASN A 35 4.78 -8.69 -28.15
C ASN A 35 3.95 -9.95 -28.36
N ASN A 36 4.24 -10.76 -29.39
CA ASN A 36 3.53 -12.01 -29.62
C ASN A 36 3.81 -13.04 -28.51
N ILE A 37 5.01 -13.00 -27.92
CA ILE A 37 5.39 -13.82 -26.76
C ILE A 37 4.59 -13.38 -25.53
N LEU A 38 4.36 -12.06 -25.38
CA LEU A 38 3.73 -11.45 -24.22
C LEU A 38 2.19 -11.51 -24.25
N ALA A 39 1.56 -11.35 -25.42
CA ALA A 39 0.15 -10.96 -25.55
C ALA A 39 -0.84 -11.92 -24.87
N THR A 40 -0.71 -13.21 -25.12
CA THR A 40 -1.61 -14.22 -24.55
C THR A 40 -1.46 -14.30 -23.04
N ASN A 41 -0.21 -14.23 -22.56
CA ASN A 41 0.07 -14.42 -21.15
C ASN A 41 -0.34 -13.19 -20.32
N ARG A 42 -0.03 -11.98 -20.81
CA ARG A 42 -0.41 -10.72 -20.15
C ARG A 42 -1.91 -10.61 -19.93
N THR A 43 -2.71 -10.88 -20.97
CA THR A 43 -4.17 -10.80 -20.88
C THR A 43 -4.72 -11.84 -19.91
N SER A 44 -4.23 -13.08 -19.97
CA SER A 44 -4.68 -14.15 -19.07
C SER A 44 -4.35 -13.86 -17.60
N VAL A 45 -3.14 -13.38 -17.31
CA VAL A 45 -2.71 -13.03 -15.95
C VAL A 45 -3.49 -11.84 -15.42
N SER A 46 -3.66 -10.79 -16.23
CA SER A 46 -4.47 -9.62 -15.87
C SER A 46 -5.89 -10.01 -15.44
N GLN A 47 -6.57 -10.85 -16.24
CA GLN A 47 -7.90 -11.36 -15.90
C GLN A 47 -7.90 -12.18 -14.60
N LYS A 48 -6.88 -13.03 -14.39
CA LYS A 48 -6.74 -13.81 -13.16
C LYS A 48 -6.49 -12.92 -11.95
N MET A 49 -5.69 -11.85 -12.06
CA MET A 49 -5.46 -10.91 -10.96
C MET A 49 -6.77 -10.25 -10.52
N VAL A 50 -7.55 -9.74 -11.47
CA VAL A 50 -8.85 -9.13 -11.18
C VAL A 50 -9.79 -10.13 -10.51
N MET A 51 -9.81 -11.38 -10.98
CA MET A 51 -10.64 -12.43 -10.37
C MET A 51 -10.20 -12.79 -8.94
N LEU A 52 -8.90 -12.84 -8.68
CA LEU A 52 -8.35 -13.25 -7.39
C LEU A 52 -8.38 -12.13 -6.34
N LEU A 53 -8.08 -10.91 -6.77
CA LEU A 53 -7.77 -9.76 -5.89
C LEU A 53 -8.71 -8.57 -6.10
N GLY A 54 -9.60 -8.61 -7.08
CA GLY A 54 -10.45 -7.47 -7.46
C GLY A 54 -9.74 -6.39 -8.27
N GLN A 55 -8.40 -6.44 -8.35
CA GLN A 55 -7.55 -5.48 -9.04
C GLN A 55 -6.45 -6.18 -9.86
N ASP A 56 -5.98 -5.51 -10.91
CA ASP A 56 -4.85 -5.98 -11.70
C ASP A 56 -3.53 -5.36 -11.21
N ILE A 57 -2.94 -5.99 -10.20
CA ILE A 57 -1.67 -5.53 -9.60
C ILE A 57 -0.45 -5.70 -10.52
N THR A 58 -0.60 -6.35 -11.69
CA THR A 58 0.51 -6.55 -12.64
C THR A 58 0.76 -5.36 -13.55
N LYS A 59 -0.14 -4.37 -13.54
CA LYS A 59 0.05 -3.12 -14.29
C LYS A 59 1.11 -2.26 -13.63
N SER A 60 2.08 -1.84 -14.44
CA SER A 60 3.11 -0.88 -14.04
C SER A 60 2.73 0.54 -14.50
N ASN A 61 3.33 1.56 -13.89
CA ASN A 61 3.20 2.94 -14.34
C ASN A 61 4.34 3.31 -15.31
N HIS A 62 4.04 3.35 -16.61
CA HIS A 62 5.03 3.69 -17.65
C HIS A 62 5.45 5.17 -17.66
N ILE A 63 4.74 6.04 -16.92
CA ILE A 63 5.02 7.48 -16.85
C ILE A 63 6.01 7.77 -15.72
N THR A 64 5.70 7.28 -14.51
CA THR A 64 6.51 7.57 -13.31
C THR A 64 7.60 6.53 -13.08
N THR A 65 7.50 5.35 -13.71
CA THR A 65 8.48 4.24 -13.63
C THR A 65 8.76 3.76 -12.20
N VAL A 66 7.85 4.03 -11.27
CA VAL A 66 8.02 3.65 -9.87
C VAL A 66 7.85 2.13 -9.75
N ILE A 67 8.91 1.47 -9.29
CA ILE A 67 8.96 0.01 -9.10
C ILE A 67 8.77 -0.30 -7.61
N PRO A 68 8.02 -1.36 -7.25
CA PRO A 68 7.90 -1.75 -5.85
C PRO A 68 9.26 -2.11 -5.24
N THR A 69 9.49 -1.67 -4.01
CA THR A 69 10.70 -1.99 -3.24
C THR A 69 10.35 -2.41 -1.82
N ALA A 70 11.34 -2.90 -1.07
CA ALA A 70 11.16 -3.19 0.36
C ALA A 70 10.64 -1.97 1.14
N LYS A 71 11.14 -0.76 0.86
CA LYS A 71 10.74 0.48 1.57
C LYS A 71 9.45 1.11 1.04
N ASN A 72 8.96 0.65 -0.10
CA ASN A 72 7.71 1.11 -0.70
C ASN A 72 7.13 0.01 -1.60
N PRO A 73 6.42 -0.98 -1.05
CA PRO A 73 5.92 -2.12 -1.79
C PRO A 73 4.62 -1.82 -2.55
N PHE A 74 3.91 -0.72 -2.25
CA PHE A 74 2.60 -0.41 -2.85
C PHE A 74 2.66 0.90 -3.62
N VAL A 75 3.22 0.82 -4.83
CA VAL A 75 3.55 1.98 -5.66
C VAL A 75 2.49 2.29 -6.72
N THR A 76 1.48 1.43 -6.86
CA THR A 76 0.36 1.61 -7.79
C THR A 76 -0.96 1.63 -7.03
N GLU A 77 -1.98 2.25 -7.63
CA GLU A 77 -3.31 2.33 -7.05
C GLU A 77 -3.94 0.95 -6.84
N GLU A 78 -3.71 0.01 -7.76
CA GLU A 78 -4.16 -1.36 -7.63
C GLU A 78 -3.53 -2.04 -6.41
N LEU A 79 -2.24 -1.82 -6.18
CA LEU A 79 -1.54 -2.36 -5.01
C LEU A 79 -2.03 -1.73 -3.71
N VAL A 80 -2.24 -0.43 -3.69
CA VAL A 80 -2.80 0.27 -2.52
C VAL A 80 -4.21 -0.22 -2.22
N SER A 81 -5.06 -0.39 -3.24
CA SER A 81 -6.42 -0.91 -3.10
C SER A 81 -6.44 -2.31 -2.49
N VAL A 82 -5.63 -3.24 -3.02
CA VAL A 82 -5.53 -4.60 -2.46
C VAL A 82 -4.95 -4.58 -1.04
N SER A 83 -3.99 -3.69 -0.75
CA SER A 83 -3.43 -3.54 0.59
C SER A 83 -4.48 -3.11 1.62
N ASN A 84 -5.37 -2.20 1.25
CA ASN A 84 -6.47 -1.77 2.11
C ASN A 84 -7.45 -2.91 2.38
N ASP A 85 -7.74 -3.73 1.36
CA ASP A 85 -8.64 -4.88 1.47
C ASP A 85 -8.13 -5.97 2.42
N VAL A 86 -6.81 -6.09 2.59
CA VAL A 86 -6.17 -7.07 3.49
C VAL A 86 -5.57 -6.45 4.76
N SER A 87 -5.84 -5.16 5.00
CA SER A 87 -5.22 -4.40 6.07
C SER A 87 -5.67 -4.86 7.46
N PRO A 88 -4.73 -5.06 8.41
CA PRO A 88 -5.04 -5.41 9.80
C PRO A 88 -5.75 -4.30 10.58
N ASN A 89 -5.75 -3.07 10.05
CA ASN A 89 -6.49 -1.95 10.64
C ASN A 89 -7.79 -1.64 9.88
N GLY A 90 -7.97 -2.26 8.72
CA GLY A 90 -9.17 -2.14 7.92
C GLY A 90 -10.29 -3.07 8.38
N ARG A 91 -11.18 -3.41 7.45
CA ARG A 91 -12.31 -4.32 7.70
C ARG A 91 -11.91 -5.79 7.72
N TYR A 92 -10.70 -6.10 7.27
CA TYR A 92 -10.29 -7.46 7.02
C TYR A 92 -10.27 -8.36 8.28
N PRO A 93 -9.81 -7.88 9.48
CA PRO A 93 -9.95 -8.63 10.73
C PRO A 93 -11.40 -8.80 11.19
N LYS A 94 -12.38 -8.10 10.61
CA LYS A 94 -13.81 -8.27 10.91
C LYS A 94 -14.50 -9.26 9.97
N ARG A 95 -13.79 -9.80 8.97
CA ARG A 95 -14.31 -10.84 8.06
C ARG A 95 -14.24 -12.23 8.69
N THR A 96 -14.93 -13.19 8.07
CA THR A 96 -14.91 -14.58 8.56
C THR A 96 -13.52 -15.20 8.37
N LEU A 97 -13.18 -16.19 9.20
CA LEU A 97 -11.93 -16.94 9.09
C LEU A 97 -11.75 -17.56 7.70
N ASN A 98 -12.84 -18.04 7.09
CA ASN A 98 -12.84 -18.58 5.73
C ASN A 98 -12.52 -17.52 4.69
N ASP A 99 -13.00 -16.28 4.85
CA ASP A 99 -12.69 -15.18 3.93
C ASP A 99 -11.21 -14.78 4.02
N ILE A 100 -10.66 -14.75 5.25
CA ILE A 100 -9.25 -14.44 5.47
C ILE A 100 -8.36 -15.52 4.83
N GLN A 101 -8.67 -16.80 5.08
CA GLN A 101 -7.95 -17.93 4.47
C GLN A 101 -8.07 -17.95 2.94
N ARG A 102 -9.26 -17.67 2.40
CA ARG A 102 -9.49 -17.59 0.96
C ARG A 102 -8.64 -16.51 0.33
N MET A 103 -8.64 -15.31 0.88
CA MET A 103 -7.85 -14.20 0.33
C MET A 103 -6.34 -14.47 0.46
N ARG A 104 -5.87 -15.09 1.56
CA ARG A 104 -4.48 -15.58 1.64
C ARG A 104 -4.15 -16.59 0.54
N SER A 105 -5.05 -17.52 0.24
CA SER A 105 -4.90 -18.45 -0.88
C SER A 105 -4.87 -17.72 -2.23
N ASN A 106 -5.75 -16.72 -2.42
CA ASN A 106 -5.78 -15.91 -3.63
C ASN A 106 -4.48 -15.14 -3.83
N LEU A 107 -3.89 -14.57 -2.77
CA LEU A 107 -2.59 -13.91 -2.83
C LEU A 107 -1.45 -14.89 -3.21
N ASN A 108 -1.48 -16.12 -2.70
CA ASN A 108 -0.51 -17.15 -3.09
C ASN A 108 -0.67 -17.58 -4.56
N LEU A 109 -1.90 -17.67 -5.05
CA LEU A 109 -2.16 -17.93 -6.47
C LEU A 109 -1.73 -16.75 -7.35
N ALA A 110 -1.97 -15.52 -6.89
CA ALA A 110 -1.51 -14.31 -7.55
C ALA A 110 0.03 -14.27 -7.64
N ALA A 111 0.74 -14.69 -6.59
CA ALA A 111 2.20 -14.81 -6.60
C ALA A 111 2.67 -15.71 -7.76
N LYS A 112 2.04 -16.88 -7.93
CA LYS A 112 2.40 -17.84 -9.00
C LYS A 112 2.13 -17.28 -10.40
N GLU A 113 1.01 -16.59 -10.59
CA GLU A 113 0.66 -16.00 -11.88
C GLU A 113 1.54 -14.79 -12.22
N ALA A 114 1.89 -13.96 -11.24
CA ALA A 114 2.85 -12.87 -11.41
C ALA A 114 4.25 -13.38 -11.76
N GLU A 115 4.72 -14.44 -11.08
CA GLU A 115 6.00 -15.09 -11.39
C GLU A 115 6.02 -15.68 -12.81
N ARG A 116 4.91 -16.31 -13.22
CA ARG A 116 4.75 -16.84 -14.59
C ARG A 116 4.78 -15.74 -15.65
N LEU A 117 4.16 -14.59 -15.36
CA LEU A 117 4.21 -13.43 -16.26
C LEU A 117 5.63 -12.86 -16.33
N LYS A 118 6.30 -12.71 -15.19
CA LYS A 118 7.70 -12.25 -15.10
C LYS A 118 8.62 -13.09 -15.98
N GLY A 119 8.55 -14.43 -15.87
CA GLY A 119 9.34 -15.33 -16.71
C GLY A 119 9.02 -15.23 -18.21
N THR A 120 7.81 -14.82 -18.58
CA THR A 120 7.45 -14.56 -19.98
C THR A 120 8.07 -13.26 -20.50
N TYR A 121 8.11 -12.23 -19.66
CA TYR A 121 8.84 -10.99 -19.96
C TYR A 121 10.35 -11.25 -20.06
N GLU A 122 10.92 -12.03 -19.15
CA GLU A 122 12.33 -12.44 -19.19
C GLU A 122 12.66 -13.14 -20.51
N LEU A 123 11.85 -14.12 -20.92
CA LEU A 123 12.04 -14.83 -22.19
C LEU A 123 11.97 -13.88 -23.40
N ALA A 124 11.03 -12.93 -23.39
CA ALA A 124 10.90 -11.95 -24.47
C ALA A 124 12.11 -11.01 -24.54
N LEU A 125 12.67 -10.60 -23.39
CA LEU A 125 13.85 -9.75 -23.31
C LEU A 125 15.13 -10.49 -23.71
N ILE A 126 15.29 -11.76 -23.33
CA ILE A 126 16.39 -12.61 -23.81
C ILE A 126 16.29 -12.79 -25.34
N SER A 127 15.09 -13.10 -25.84
CA SER A 127 14.84 -13.26 -27.28
C SER A 127 15.12 -11.98 -28.08
N LEU A 128 14.91 -10.81 -27.48
CA LEU A 128 15.28 -9.51 -28.05
C LEU A 128 16.81 -9.35 -28.13
N ILE A 129 17.54 -9.68 -27.06
CA ILE A 129 19.00 -9.56 -26.99
C ILE A 129 19.67 -10.51 -28.01
N ASP A 130 19.16 -11.73 -28.13
CA ASP A 130 19.67 -12.75 -29.05
C ASP A 130 19.24 -12.52 -30.51
N GLY A 131 18.38 -11.53 -30.77
CA GLY A 131 17.92 -11.17 -32.11
C GLY A 131 16.81 -12.07 -32.69
N TYR A 132 16.19 -12.93 -31.88
CA TYR A 132 15.09 -13.81 -32.28
C TYR A 132 13.74 -13.09 -32.43
N CYS A 133 13.56 -11.95 -31.77
CA CYS A 133 12.39 -11.10 -31.93
C CYS A 133 12.78 -9.60 -31.84
N GLN A 134 11.87 -8.72 -32.23
CA GLN A 134 12.01 -7.28 -32.05
C GLN A 134 10.71 -6.65 -31.52
N PHE A 135 10.83 -5.59 -30.73
CA PHE A 135 9.70 -4.67 -30.50
C PHE A 135 9.61 -3.68 -31.65
N SER A 136 8.41 -3.16 -31.94
CA SER A 136 8.20 -2.27 -33.09
C SER A 136 8.87 -0.89 -32.95
N ASN A 137 9.27 -0.50 -31.74
CA ASN A 137 10.06 0.69 -31.47
C ASN A 137 10.72 0.62 -30.09
N ASN A 138 11.67 1.54 -29.84
CA ASN A 138 12.38 1.64 -28.55
C ASN A 138 11.44 1.93 -27.37
N LYS A 139 10.33 2.66 -27.58
CA LYS A 139 9.37 2.96 -26.50
C LYS A 139 8.74 1.68 -25.96
N LEU A 140 8.35 0.75 -26.83
CA LEU A 140 7.79 -0.54 -26.42
C LEU A 140 8.84 -1.44 -25.75
N THR A 141 10.11 -1.36 -26.18
CA THR A 141 11.21 -2.02 -25.47
C THR A 141 11.34 -1.50 -24.04
N GLN A 142 11.30 -0.17 -23.84
CA GLN A 142 11.35 0.42 -22.49
C GLN A 142 10.15 0.05 -21.65
N HIS A 143 8.94 0.08 -22.21
CA HIS A 143 7.74 -0.35 -21.49
C HIS A 143 7.84 -1.81 -21.04
N ALA A 144 8.35 -2.70 -21.90
CA ALA A 144 8.53 -4.10 -21.55
C ALA A 144 9.55 -4.29 -20.41
N LYS A 145 10.60 -3.46 -20.37
CA LYS A 145 11.55 -3.44 -19.26
C LYS A 145 10.92 -2.94 -17.96
N ILE A 146 10.16 -1.84 -18.00
CA ILE A 146 9.46 -1.30 -16.82
C ILE A 146 8.45 -2.33 -16.28
N ASP A 147 7.71 -3.00 -17.17
CA ASP A 147 6.79 -4.08 -16.78
C ASP A 147 7.53 -5.24 -16.11
N PHE A 148 8.69 -5.64 -16.65
CA PHE A 148 9.52 -6.69 -16.06
C PHE A 148 10.02 -6.29 -14.65
N ASP A 149 10.59 -5.09 -14.52
CA ASP A 149 11.11 -4.58 -13.25
C ASP A 149 9.97 -4.43 -12.21
N HIS A 150 8.79 -3.98 -12.65
CA HIS A 150 7.58 -3.94 -11.81
C HIS A 150 7.16 -5.33 -11.33
N LEU A 151 7.15 -6.33 -12.21
CA LEU A 151 6.82 -7.71 -11.86
C LEU A 151 7.86 -8.33 -10.91
N GLU A 152 9.13 -7.98 -11.07
CA GLU A 152 10.18 -8.35 -10.12
C GLU A 152 9.92 -7.72 -8.74
N GLY A 153 9.67 -6.41 -8.67
CA GLY A 153 9.32 -5.73 -7.43
C GLY A 153 8.03 -6.29 -6.80
N LEU A 154 7.03 -6.57 -7.62
CA LEU A 154 5.74 -7.13 -7.21
C LEU A 154 5.91 -8.50 -6.54
N THR A 155 6.70 -9.38 -7.15
CA THR A 155 6.94 -10.75 -6.67
C THR A 155 7.85 -10.78 -5.45
N LEU A 156 8.86 -9.90 -5.39
CA LEU A 156 9.81 -9.84 -4.28
C LEU A 156 9.29 -9.11 -3.04
N TYR A 157 8.49 -8.05 -3.24
CA TYR A 157 8.12 -7.12 -2.16
C TYR A 157 6.62 -7.00 -1.96
N SER A 158 5.85 -6.67 -3.01
CA SER A 158 4.42 -6.33 -2.87
C SER A 158 3.56 -7.51 -2.44
N ILE A 159 3.59 -8.63 -3.18
CA ILE A 159 2.76 -9.79 -2.85
C ILE A 159 3.16 -10.40 -1.49
N PRO A 160 4.46 -10.56 -1.17
CA PRO A 160 4.88 -10.94 0.18
C PRO A 160 4.37 -9.99 1.27
N ALA A 161 4.38 -8.68 1.04
CA ALA A 161 3.84 -7.70 1.98
C ALA A 161 2.31 -7.85 2.17
N LEU A 162 1.55 -8.06 1.09
CA LEU A 162 0.10 -8.33 1.16
C LEU A 162 -0.19 -9.62 1.95
N ILE A 163 0.59 -10.67 1.76
CA ILE A 163 0.46 -11.93 2.52
C ILE A 163 0.76 -11.69 3.99
N ALA A 164 1.81 -10.94 4.32
CA ALA A 164 2.15 -10.59 5.70
C ALA A 164 1.03 -9.77 6.38
N MET A 165 0.42 -8.83 5.66
CA MET A 165 -0.75 -8.08 6.15
C MET A 165 -1.95 -8.98 6.44
N ALA A 166 -2.23 -9.93 5.54
CA ALA A 166 -3.29 -10.90 5.73
C ALA A 166 -3.01 -11.81 6.95
N ASP A 167 -1.76 -12.24 7.13
CA ASP A 167 -1.33 -13.05 8.28
C ASP A 167 -1.41 -12.28 9.61
N GLN A 168 -1.05 -11.00 9.61
CA GLN A 168 -1.22 -10.13 10.78
C GLN A 168 -2.69 -9.95 11.14
N SER A 169 -3.54 -9.72 10.13
CA SER A 169 -4.99 -9.60 10.31
C SER A 169 -5.61 -10.86 10.89
N TYR A 170 -5.15 -12.03 10.42
CA TYR A 170 -5.54 -13.33 10.96
C TYR A 170 -5.14 -13.49 12.44
N ALA A 171 -3.92 -13.08 12.80
CA ALA A 171 -3.47 -13.10 14.18
C ALA A 171 -4.29 -12.17 15.08
N MET A 172 -4.69 -10.99 14.57
CA MET A 172 -5.57 -10.06 15.28
C MET A 172 -6.97 -10.63 15.48
N PHE A 173 -7.57 -11.22 14.44
CA PHE A 173 -8.87 -11.91 14.54
C PHE A 173 -8.84 -12.98 15.63
N LYS A 174 -7.81 -13.85 15.64
CA LYS A 174 -7.65 -14.89 16.68
C LYS A 174 -7.54 -14.31 18.08
N LYS A 175 -6.77 -13.23 18.27
CA LYS A 175 -6.64 -12.56 19.57
C LYS A 175 -7.95 -11.94 20.04
N GLN A 176 -8.77 -11.39 19.14
CA GLN A 176 -10.09 -10.84 19.45
C GLN A 176 -11.11 -11.94 19.77
N SER A 177 -11.14 -13.01 18.97
CA SER A 177 -12.04 -14.16 19.18
C SER A 177 -11.75 -14.92 20.47
N ASN A 178 -10.49 -14.95 20.93
CA ASN A 178 -10.12 -15.54 22.23
C ASN A 178 -10.39 -14.61 23.42
N LYS A 179 -10.78 -13.35 23.19
CA LYS A 179 -11.05 -12.34 24.22
C LYS A 179 -12.54 -12.16 24.58
N GLN A 180 -13.48 -12.95 24.04
CA GLN A 180 -14.89 -12.93 24.51
C GLN A 180 -15.45 -14.35 24.67
N PRO A 181 -16.28 -14.65 25.72
CA PRO A 181 -16.93 -13.71 26.66
C PRO A 181 -16.71 -14.01 28.16
N SER A 182 -16.40 -12.99 28.98
CA SER A 182 -16.74 -12.97 30.42
C SER A 182 -17.05 -11.58 31.01
N GLU A 183 -17.19 -10.51 30.22
CA GLU A 183 -17.56 -9.18 30.73
C GLU A 183 -18.91 -8.72 30.16
N SER A 184 -19.91 -9.59 30.23
CA SER A 184 -21.31 -9.25 29.92
C SER A 184 -22.21 -9.56 31.11
N ASN A 185 -21.80 -9.13 32.31
CA ASN A 185 -22.64 -9.10 33.51
C ASN A 185 -22.04 -8.12 34.53
N GLU A 186 -22.10 -6.82 34.23
CA GLU A 186 -22.10 -5.73 35.24
C GLU A 186 -22.60 -4.44 34.57
N ARG A 187 -23.83 -4.49 34.05
CA ARG A 187 -24.62 -3.29 33.73
C ARG A 187 -26.04 -3.53 34.22
N ASN A 188 -26.25 -3.30 35.51
CA ASN A 188 -27.56 -2.96 36.09
C ASN A 188 -27.30 -2.33 37.46
N ASN A 189 -27.87 -1.14 37.66
CA ASN A 189 -27.60 -0.12 38.70
C ASN A 189 -26.31 0.65 38.40
N ASP A 190 -26.33 1.90 37.92
CA ASP A 190 -27.07 3.02 38.50
C ASP A 190 -27.77 3.87 37.45
N GLN A 191 -29.09 3.87 37.51
CA GLN A 191 -29.95 4.84 36.86
C GLN A 191 -30.60 5.66 37.96
N GLN A 192 -29.92 6.72 38.41
CA GLN A 192 -30.56 7.94 38.93
C GLN A 192 -29.53 9.03 39.24
N ASN A 193 -29.85 10.23 38.76
CA ASN A 193 -29.31 11.55 39.12
C ASN A 193 -28.03 12.00 38.43
N ASN A 194 -28.19 12.60 37.24
CA ASN A 194 -27.97 14.04 37.06
C ASN A 194 -28.46 14.44 35.66
N GLU A 195 -29.69 14.97 35.62
CA GLU A 195 -30.09 15.91 34.57
C GLU A 195 -29.34 17.24 34.80
N GLU A 196 -29.08 17.97 33.72
CA GLU A 196 -28.37 19.26 33.62
C GLU A 196 -26.84 19.23 33.45
N ALA A 197 -26.40 18.82 32.25
CA ALA A 197 -25.35 19.53 31.51
C ALA A 197 -25.47 19.23 30.01
N SER A 198 -26.35 19.98 29.33
CA SER A 198 -26.28 20.13 27.87
C SER A 198 -25.11 21.04 27.53
N SER A 199 -23.88 20.51 27.53
CA SER A 199 -22.76 21.13 26.80
C SER A 199 -22.61 20.38 25.48
N ALA A 200 -22.91 21.05 24.36
CA ALA A 200 -22.50 20.57 23.05
C ALA A 200 -20.97 20.42 23.05
N VAL A 201 -20.48 19.19 23.10
CA VAL A 201 -19.05 18.91 23.18
C VAL A 201 -18.43 19.16 21.82
N ALA A 202 -17.59 20.20 21.71
CA ALA A 202 -16.87 20.52 20.48
C ALA A 202 -15.77 19.47 20.24
N ALA A 203 -15.93 18.64 19.22
CA ALA A 203 -14.92 17.68 18.80
C ALA A 203 -13.67 18.39 18.27
N ALA A 204 -12.49 17.80 18.48
CA ALA A 204 -11.25 18.32 17.93
C ALA A 204 -11.30 18.31 16.40
N SER A 205 -11.35 19.50 15.82
CA SER A 205 -11.39 19.69 14.38
C SER A 205 -10.38 20.72 13.90
N TYR A 206 -9.90 20.50 12.69
CA TYR A 206 -9.10 21.43 11.90
C TYR A 206 -9.88 21.75 10.64
N GLN A 207 -9.84 23.00 10.22
CA GLN A 207 -10.46 23.43 8.98
C GLN A 207 -9.61 24.50 8.30
N ASN A 208 -9.39 24.35 7.00
CA ASN A 208 -8.91 25.40 6.10
C ASN A 208 -9.86 25.56 4.90
N ASP A 209 -9.44 26.26 3.85
CA ASP A 209 -10.31 26.53 2.69
C ASP A 209 -10.69 25.27 1.88
N ASN A 210 -9.94 24.17 2.01
CA ASN A 210 -10.09 22.98 1.16
C ASN A 210 -10.42 21.71 1.95
N VAL A 211 -10.03 21.64 3.22
CA VAL A 211 -10.08 20.42 4.02
C VAL A 211 -10.61 20.70 5.41
N MET A 212 -11.53 19.85 5.87
CA MET A 212 -11.92 19.74 7.26
C MET A 212 -11.55 18.36 7.79
N VAL A 213 -10.88 18.29 8.95
CA VAL A 213 -10.54 17.05 9.64
C VAL A 213 -11.14 17.09 11.03
N LYS A 214 -11.70 15.99 11.50
CA LYS A 214 -12.28 15.89 12.84
C LYS A 214 -11.95 14.55 13.47
N VAL A 215 -11.49 14.54 14.73
CA VAL A 215 -11.43 13.30 15.51
C VAL A 215 -12.84 12.93 15.94
N GLU A 216 -13.30 11.76 15.51
CA GLU A 216 -14.66 11.27 15.74
C GLU A 216 -14.75 10.42 17.02
N ASP A 217 -13.73 9.60 17.30
CA ASP A 217 -13.74 8.68 18.44
C ASP A 217 -12.32 8.26 18.85
N PHE A 218 -12.13 7.98 20.14
CA PHE A 218 -10.92 7.38 20.69
C PHE A 218 -11.25 6.43 21.86
N ASP A 219 -11.03 5.13 21.67
CA ASP A 219 -11.37 4.10 22.67
C ASP A 219 -10.17 3.68 23.57
N GLY A 220 -9.11 4.49 23.59
CA GLY A 220 -7.83 4.16 24.24
C GLY A 220 -6.90 3.30 23.38
N SER A 221 -7.37 2.69 22.29
CA SER A 221 -6.54 1.90 21.36
C SER A 221 -6.67 2.33 19.91
N ASN A 222 -7.84 2.81 19.48
CA ASN A 222 -8.16 3.15 18.10
C ASN A 222 -8.55 4.62 18.06
N VAL A 223 -7.90 5.38 17.18
CA VAL A 223 -8.25 6.78 16.90
C VAL A 223 -8.99 6.80 15.58
N THR A 224 -10.24 7.24 15.62
CA THR A 224 -11.10 7.40 14.44
C THR A 224 -11.21 8.88 14.12
N PHE A 225 -10.98 9.25 12.87
CA PHE A 225 -11.11 10.63 12.41
C PHE A 225 -11.77 10.69 11.03
N SER A 226 -12.46 11.78 10.74
CA SER A 226 -13.07 12.05 9.44
C SER A 226 -12.28 13.13 8.70
N VAL A 227 -12.31 13.05 7.38
CA VAL A 227 -11.76 14.03 6.45
C VAL A 227 -12.86 14.38 5.47
N THR A 228 -13.17 15.66 5.37
CA THR A 228 -14.12 16.23 4.42
C THR A 228 -13.37 17.12 3.43
N ASN A 229 -13.59 16.89 2.14
CA ASN A 229 -13.17 17.83 1.11
C ASN A 229 -14.22 18.95 1.04
N ILE A 230 -13.89 20.12 1.56
CA ILE A 230 -14.76 21.31 1.54
C ILE A 230 -14.39 22.29 0.42
N GLY A 231 -13.34 21.98 -0.36
CA GLY A 231 -12.96 22.74 -1.53
C GLY A 231 -14.05 22.72 -2.61
N ALA A 232 -14.11 23.78 -3.41
CA ALA A 232 -15.10 23.92 -4.47
C ALA A 232 -14.81 23.02 -5.69
N GLU A 233 -13.53 22.72 -5.95
CA GLU A 233 -13.07 21.95 -7.10
C GLU A 233 -11.91 21.02 -6.73
N GLY A 234 -11.70 19.95 -7.50
CA GLY A 234 -10.61 19.00 -7.29
C GLY A 234 -10.94 17.90 -6.28
N LYS A 235 -10.31 16.73 -6.47
CA LYS A 235 -10.40 15.63 -5.51
C LYS A 235 -9.24 15.72 -4.53
N LEU A 236 -9.53 15.49 -3.26
CA LEU A 236 -8.53 15.37 -2.21
C LEU A 236 -8.04 13.93 -2.16
N GLU A 237 -6.73 13.70 -2.20
CA GLU A 237 -6.14 12.36 -2.17
C GLU A 237 -5.30 12.20 -0.89
N PRO A 238 -5.86 11.60 0.17
CA PRO A 238 -5.14 11.48 1.43
C PRO A 238 -3.92 10.56 1.32
N GLN A 239 -2.78 11.04 1.82
CA GLN A 239 -1.50 10.33 1.88
C GLN A 239 -1.13 10.08 3.35
N PHE A 240 -1.78 9.09 3.95
CA PHE A 240 -1.67 8.82 5.38
C PHE A 240 -0.66 7.74 5.77
N ASN A 241 -0.21 6.94 4.81
CA ASN A 241 0.68 5.82 5.07
C ASN A 241 1.91 5.91 4.18
N THR A 242 3.04 5.58 4.78
CA THR A 242 4.21 5.03 4.08
C THR A 242 4.26 3.54 4.35
N PHE A 243 4.46 2.76 3.31
CA PHE A 243 4.43 1.31 3.41
C PHE A 243 5.87 0.80 3.46
N SER A 244 6.31 0.23 4.58
CA SER A 244 7.65 -0.38 4.70
C SER A 244 7.53 -1.88 4.99
N ALA A 245 8.28 -2.68 4.24
CA ALA A 245 8.44 -4.11 4.43
C ALA A 245 9.92 -4.41 4.70
N TYR A 246 10.21 -5.08 5.81
CA TYR A 246 11.57 -5.48 6.16
C TYR A 246 11.61 -6.95 6.57
N ARG A 247 12.70 -7.65 6.25
CA ARG A 247 12.92 -9.01 6.76
C ARG A 247 13.49 -8.92 8.16
N ASN A 248 12.88 -9.62 9.11
CA ASN A 248 13.47 -9.78 10.44
C ASN A 248 14.65 -10.74 10.42
N GLU A 249 15.34 -10.88 11.55
CA GLU A 249 16.51 -11.76 11.72
C GLU A 249 16.19 -13.24 11.44
N SER A 250 14.92 -13.63 11.53
CA SER A 250 14.44 -14.98 11.20
C SER A 250 14.08 -15.15 9.71
N GLY A 251 14.32 -14.14 8.87
CA GLY A 251 14.01 -14.14 7.44
C GLY A 251 12.54 -13.88 7.08
N ASN A 252 11.67 -13.69 8.09
CA ASN A 252 10.26 -13.40 7.89
C ASN A 252 10.07 -11.95 7.47
N LEU A 253 9.32 -11.71 6.39
CA LEU A 253 8.96 -10.37 5.97
C LEU A 253 7.92 -9.81 6.95
N LEU A 254 8.32 -8.80 7.73
CA LEU A 254 7.43 -8.01 8.56
C LEU A 254 7.00 -6.77 7.78
N TYR A 255 5.69 -6.53 7.79
CA TYR A 255 5.10 -5.35 7.21
C TYR A 255 4.75 -4.37 8.32
N ARG A 256 5.18 -3.11 8.18
CA ARG A 256 4.78 -2.02 9.05
C ARG A 256 4.17 -0.93 8.16
N PRO A 257 2.84 -0.75 8.18
CA PRO A 257 2.28 0.48 7.65
C PRO A 257 2.71 1.56 8.63
N GLU A 258 3.73 2.33 8.23
CA GLU A 258 4.17 3.51 8.96
C GLU A 258 3.14 4.59 8.66
N SER A 259 2.45 5.04 9.70
CA SER A 259 1.61 6.21 9.56
C SER A 259 2.50 7.41 9.27
N LEU A 260 2.15 8.20 8.26
CA LEU A 260 2.68 9.55 8.11
C LEU A 260 2.15 10.49 9.19
N LEU A 261 1.12 10.08 9.94
CA LEU A 261 0.61 10.81 11.07
C LEU A 261 1.36 10.38 12.34
N SER A 262 1.89 11.37 13.07
CA SER A 262 2.44 11.18 14.41
C SER A 262 1.29 11.12 15.40
N ILE A 263 1.34 10.23 16.39
CA ILE A 263 0.56 10.41 17.62
C ILE A 263 1.56 10.67 18.73
N GLU A 264 1.34 11.70 19.53
CA GLU A 264 2.18 12.07 20.66
C GLU A 264 1.35 12.13 21.94
N ASP A 265 1.95 11.80 23.08
CA ASP A 265 1.38 12.09 24.39
C ASP A 265 1.64 13.55 24.82
N ASN A 266 1.09 13.96 25.95
CA ASN A 266 1.29 15.29 26.52
C ASN A 266 2.75 15.64 26.86
N ASP A 267 3.64 14.65 26.95
CA ASP A 267 5.06 14.85 27.22
C ASP A 267 5.87 14.95 25.91
N GLY A 268 5.20 14.91 24.74
CA GLY A 268 5.82 14.94 23.42
C GLY A 268 6.45 13.61 23.00
N ASN A 269 6.13 12.50 23.69
CA ASN A 269 6.62 11.19 23.29
C ASN A 269 5.76 10.62 22.16
N SER A 270 6.42 10.23 21.07
CA SER A 270 5.74 9.55 19.96
C SER A 270 5.20 8.18 20.40
N ILE A 271 3.89 8.00 20.24
CA ILE A 271 3.18 6.75 20.45
C ILE A 271 3.19 5.94 19.15
N PRO A 272 3.77 4.74 19.14
CA PRO A 272 3.78 3.91 17.95
C PRO A 272 2.37 3.52 17.53
N THR A 273 2.05 3.79 16.28
CA THR A 273 0.77 3.40 15.65
C THR A 273 0.99 2.29 14.61
N ILE A 274 -0.10 1.62 14.28
CA ILE A 274 -0.24 0.74 13.12
C ILE A 274 -1.06 1.55 12.12
N GLY A 275 -0.53 1.78 10.92
CA GLY A 275 -1.02 2.76 9.95
C GLY A 275 -2.52 2.78 9.60
N ILE A 276 -2.92 3.77 8.84
CA ILE A 276 -4.30 4.23 8.73
C ILE A 276 -5.11 3.43 7.71
N ALA A 277 -6.37 3.15 8.01
CA ALA A 277 -7.30 2.51 7.09
C ALA A 277 -8.60 3.32 6.95
N GLU A 278 -9.19 3.32 5.74
CA GLU A 278 -10.50 3.91 5.47
C GLU A 278 -11.63 2.99 6.01
N LEU A 279 -12.61 3.58 6.69
CA LEU A 279 -13.81 2.93 7.21
C LEU A 279 -15.01 3.14 6.27
N SER A 280 -14.97 2.61 5.04
CA SER A 280 -16.05 2.80 4.05
C SER A 280 -16.99 1.58 3.93
N SER A 281 -18.31 1.79 3.89
CA SER A 281 -19.31 0.71 3.71
C SER A 281 -19.08 -0.14 2.45
N HIS A 282 -18.47 0.46 1.43
CA HIS A 282 -18.10 -0.14 0.15
C HIS A 282 -16.59 0.05 -0.03
N GLY A 283 -15.84 -1.02 -0.30
CA GLY A 283 -14.39 -0.91 -0.55
C GLY A 283 -14.14 0.08 -1.67
N SER A 284 -13.41 1.17 -1.38
CA SER A 284 -13.16 2.22 -2.36
C SER A 284 -12.08 1.73 -3.33
N LYS A 285 -12.33 1.83 -4.64
CA LYS A 285 -11.32 1.54 -5.66
C LYS A 285 -10.20 2.61 -5.70
N HIS A 286 -10.48 3.80 -5.15
CA HIS A 286 -9.55 4.93 -5.05
C HIS A 286 -9.76 5.70 -3.73
N LEU A 287 -8.66 6.07 -3.07
CA LEU A 287 -8.59 6.96 -1.90
C LEU A 287 -8.70 8.43 -2.33
N SER A 288 -9.72 8.78 -3.13
CA SER A 288 -9.97 10.16 -3.55
C SER A 288 -11.30 10.65 -2.94
N ILE A 289 -11.30 11.78 -2.23
CA ILE A 289 -12.46 12.41 -1.61
C ILE A 289 -12.95 13.53 -2.53
N SER A 290 -14.15 13.38 -3.07
CA SER A 290 -14.77 14.37 -3.96
C SER A 290 -15.22 15.61 -3.17
N PRO A 291 -15.37 16.79 -3.80
CA PRO A 291 -15.96 17.96 -3.14
C PRO A 291 -17.29 17.63 -2.44
N GLY A 292 -17.39 18.02 -1.16
CA GLY A 292 -18.53 17.73 -0.28
C GLY A 292 -18.58 16.30 0.30
N GLU A 293 -17.68 15.41 -0.11
CA GLU A 293 -17.59 14.04 0.41
C GLU A 293 -16.84 14.03 1.74
N THR A 294 -17.32 13.21 2.68
CA THR A 294 -16.63 12.93 3.95
C THR A 294 -16.25 11.46 4.00
N ARG A 295 -15.00 11.18 4.36
CA ARG A 295 -14.51 9.81 4.60
C ARG A 295 -13.98 9.66 6.00
N THR A 296 -14.22 8.50 6.59
CA THR A 296 -13.75 8.17 7.93
C THR A 296 -12.55 7.24 7.86
N PHE A 297 -11.58 7.46 8.73
CA PHE A 297 -10.34 6.75 8.82
C PHE A 297 -10.09 6.30 10.25
N VAL A 298 -9.30 5.23 10.42
CA VAL A 298 -8.90 4.73 11.73
C VAL A 298 -7.42 4.38 11.74
N THR A 299 -6.76 4.70 12.84
CA THR A 299 -5.42 4.22 13.19
C THR A 299 -5.44 3.55 14.54
N ARG A 300 -4.51 2.63 14.79
CA ARG A 300 -4.45 1.86 16.03
C ARG A 300 -3.13 2.06 16.75
N LEU A 301 -3.18 2.34 18.04
CA LEU A 301 -2.00 2.36 18.91
C LEU A 301 -1.47 0.93 19.10
N VAL A 302 -0.15 0.75 19.06
CA VAL A 302 0.49 -0.55 19.31
C VAL A 302 0.24 -0.99 20.75
N GLN A 303 0.16 -0.04 21.69
CA GLN A 303 -0.17 -0.25 23.08
C GLN A 303 -1.36 0.63 23.46
N LYS A 304 -2.25 0.12 24.31
CA LYS A 304 -3.41 0.89 24.81
C LYS A 304 -2.87 2.08 25.61
N ALA A 305 -3.37 3.28 25.31
CA ALA A 305 -3.06 4.46 26.09
C ALA A 305 -3.65 4.34 27.51
N PRO A 306 -3.04 4.98 28.51
CA PRO A 306 -3.65 5.13 29.84
C PRO A 306 -5.05 5.74 29.74
N GLU A 307 -5.93 5.41 30.69
CA GLU A 307 -7.23 6.09 30.82
C GLU A 307 -7.00 7.58 31.02
N HIS A 308 -7.81 8.40 30.35
CA HIS A 308 -7.75 9.86 30.36
C HIS A 308 -6.45 10.46 29.80
N ALA A 309 -5.66 9.66 29.06
CA ALA A 309 -4.52 10.19 28.33
C ALA A 309 -4.98 11.20 27.27
N GLN A 310 -4.41 12.40 27.33
CA GLN A 310 -4.50 13.36 26.25
C GLN A 310 -3.38 13.08 25.24
N LEU A 311 -3.80 12.93 24.00
CA LEU A 311 -2.95 12.63 22.86
C LEU A 311 -3.11 13.72 21.81
N SER A 312 -2.10 13.88 20.96
CA SER A 312 -2.17 14.74 19.78
C SER A 312 -1.86 13.94 18.53
N ILE A 313 -2.66 14.10 17.48
CA ILE A 313 -2.39 13.53 16.15
C ILE A 313 -1.92 14.63 15.22
N GLU A 314 -0.70 14.48 14.70
CA GLU A 314 -0.08 15.41 13.77
C GLU A 314 -0.35 15.00 12.32
N PHE A 315 -0.78 15.97 11.52
CA PHE A 315 -0.96 15.88 10.09
C PHE A 315 0.13 16.67 9.38
N PRO A 316 1.13 16.02 8.75
CA PRO A 316 2.09 16.75 7.94
C PRO A 316 1.38 17.36 6.73
N ALA A 317 1.86 18.50 6.24
CA ALA A 317 1.28 19.22 5.10
C ALA A 317 0.96 18.31 3.89
N LYS A 318 1.84 17.36 3.60
CA LYS A 318 1.71 16.41 2.48
C LYS A 318 0.58 15.40 2.65
N ALA A 319 0.14 15.10 3.87
CA ALA A 319 -0.88 14.07 4.12
C ALA A 319 -2.23 14.44 3.51
N LEU A 320 -2.56 15.73 3.46
CA LEU A 320 -3.83 16.24 2.94
C LEU A 320 -3.63 17.42 1.98
N ASN A 321 -2.40 17.61 1.49
CA ASN A 321 -2.02 18.73 0.62
C ASN A 321 -2.43 20.10 1.19
N THR A 322 -2.21 20.30 2.49
CA THR A 322 -2.40 21.58 3.17
C THR A 322 -1.14 22.44 3.07
N GLU A 323 -1.24 23.75 3.26
CA GLU A 323 -0.07 24.65 3.19
C GLU A 323 0.92 24.41 4.33
N GLN A 324 0.41 24.07 5.51
CA GLN A 324 1.18 23.86 6.74
C GLN A 324 0.74 22.57 7.43
N PRO A 325 1.64 21.91 8.18
CA PRO A 325 1.25 20.84 9.10
C PRO A 325 0.32 21.39 10.19
N PHE A 326 -0.50 20.51 10.76
CA PHE A 326 -1.39 20.86 11.87
C PHE A 326 -1.58 19.65 12.79
N SER A 327 -1.99 19.88 14.04
CA SER A 327 -2.23 18.81 15.00
C SER A 327 -3.61 18.92 15.63
N LEU A 328 -4.19 17.76 15.99
CA LEU A 328 -5.46 17.67 16.71
C LEU A 328 -5.23 16.97 18.05
N SER A 329 -5.47 17.67 19.15
CA SER A 329 -5.46 17.08 20.48
C SER A 329 -6.79 16.34 20.78
N PHE A 330 -6.77 15.26 21.54
CA PHE A 330 -7.96 14.48 21.92
C PHE A 330 -7.74 13.65 23.19
N THR A 331 -8.84 13.20 23.81
CA THR A 331 -8.86 12.30 24.98
C THR A 331 -9.88 11.18 24.78
N ASP A 332 -9.87 10.16 25.64
CA ASP A 332 -10.86 9.07 25.65
C ASP A 332 -12.27 9.52 26.11
N LEU A 333 -12.35 10.71 26.70
CA LEU A 333 -13.58 11.36 27.17
C LEU A 333 -14.17 12.37 26.16
N ILE A 334 -13.72 12.34 24.89
CA ILE A 334 -14.11 13.19 23.73
C ILE A 334 -12.94 14.08 23.28
N ALA A 335 -12.80 14.20 21.97
CA ALA A 335 -11.76 14.97 21.29
C ALA A 335 -11.70 16.45 21.73
N ILE A 336 -10.69 16.83 22.52
CA ILE A 336 -10.43 18.21 22.96
C ILE A 336 -9.34 18.84 22.09
N ALA A 337 -9.68 19.69 21.13
CA ALA A 337 -8.69 20.49 20.41
C ALA A 337 -8.04 21.54 21.33
N THR A 338 -6.71 21.53 21.41
CA THR A 338 -5.92 22.73 21.65
C THR A 338 -5.36 23.15 20.29
N ALA A 339 -5.85 24.27 19.75
CA ALA A 339 -5.18 24.94 18.64
C ALA A 339 -4.02 25.76 19.23
N ASP A 340 -2.78 25.28 19.06
CA ASP A 340 -1.63 26.17 19.22
C ASP A 340 -1.52 27.00 17.94
N ILE A 341 -1.89 28.28 18.05
CA ILE A 341 -1.54 29.32 17.10
C ILE A 341 -0.18 29.86 17.56
N ASN A 342 0.89 29.59 16.83
CA ASN A 342 2.11 30.39 16.90
C ASN A 342 2.36 31.08 15.56
#